data_AF-A0A3D1PQU8-F1
#
_entry.id   AF-A0A3D1PQU8-F1
#
_cell.length_a   1.000
_cell.length_b   1.000
_cell.length_c   1.000
_cell.angle_alpha   90.00
_cell.angle_beta   90.00
_cell.angle_gamma   90.00
#
_symmetry.space_group_name_H-M   'P 1'
#
loop_
_entity.id
_entity.type
_entity.pdbx_description
1 polymer ?
#
loop_
_entity_poly.entity_id
_entity_poly.type
_entity_poly.pdbx_seq_one_letter_code
_entity_poly.pdbx_strand_id
1 'polypeptide(L)'
;LSAITVAVPDAIIPEEKPAILAAADKKVEKVMKNFNRGLISDEERYKNTVEIWQAATEEVSNALSTNLKTHHQRNPIYMMSDSGARGSMDQIKQLAGMRGLLANTAGKTLEMPIRANYREGLNILEYFISSRGARKG
;
A
#
# COMPACT_ATOMS: atom_id res chain seq x y z
N LEU A 1 -7.08 25.67 24.16
CA LEU A 1 -6.63 24.26 24.10
C LEU A 1 -7.12 23.66 22.80
N SER A 2 -6.25 23.24 21.90
CA SER A 2 -6.66 22.36 20.80
C SER A 2 -6.72 20.93 21.36
N ALA A 3 -7.91 20.44 21.66
CA ALA A 3 -8.13 19.07 22.12
C ALA A 3 -7.98 18.08 20.95
N ILE A 4 -6.74 17.89 20.50
CA ILE A 4 -6.41 16.98 19.40
C ILE A 4 -6.45 15.54 19.94
N THR A 5 -7.32 14.72 19.36
CA THR A 5 -7.44 13.28 19.63
C THR A 5 -7.29 12.51 18.32
N VAL A 6 -6.93 11.23 18.39
CA VAL A 6 -6.84 10.34 17.23
C VAL A 6 -7.82 9.19 17.42
N ALA A 7 -8.67 8.98 16.42
CA ALA A 7 -9.63 7.90 16.37
C ALA A 7 -9.51 7.13 15.04
N VAL A 8 -10.08 5.92 14.99
CA VAL A 8 -10.11 5.09 13.76
C VAL A 8 -10.65 5.85 12.54
N PRO A 9 -11.70 6.70 12.65
CA PRO A 9 -12.20 7.47 11.52
C PRO A 9 -11.20 8.46 10.93
N ASP A 10 -10.18 8.88 11.68
CA ASP A 10 -9.16 9.83 11.21
C ASP A 10 -8.19 9.19 10.21
N ALA A 11 -8.10 7.86 10.15
CA ALA A 11 -7.29 7.16 9.14
C ALA A 11 -8.02 7.08 7.79
N ILE A 12 -8.15 8.20 7.08
CA ILE A 12 -8.99 8.32 5.88
C ILE A 12 -8.37 7.55 4.70
N ILE A 13 -9.14 6.61 4.13
CA ILE A 13 -8.74 5.82 2.97
C ILE A 13 -9.12 6.60 1.71
N PRO A 14 -8.23 6.77 0.72
CA PRO A 14 -8.55 7.48 -0.51
C PRO A 14 -9.58 6.68 -1.33
N GLU A 15 -10.63 7.35 -1.81
CA GLU A 15 -11.69 6.74 -2.64
C GLU A 15 -11.16 6.19 -3.97
N GLU A 16 -10.01 6.69 -4.42
CA GLU A 16 -9.32 6.27 -5.65
C GLU A 16 -8.66 4.88 -5.51
N LYS A 17 -8.41 4.41 -4.28
CA LYS A 17 -7.67 3.16 -4.03
C LYS A 17 -8.26 1.93 -4.75
N PRO A 18 -9.58 1.65 -4.71
CA PRO A 18 -10.15 0.50 -5.42
C PRO A 18 -9.93 0.56 -6.93
N ALA A 19 -10.00 1.76 -7.53
CA ALA A 19 -9.78 1.94 -8.96
C ALA A 19 -8.31 1.68 -9.35
N ILE A 20 -7.36 2.17 -8.54
CA ILE A 20 -5.92 1.92 -8.72
C ILE A 20 -5.63 0.42 -8.65
N LEU A 21 -6.16 -0.27 -7.63
CA LEU A 21 -5.98 -1.71 -7.47
C LEU A 21 -6.57 -2.50 -8.65
N ALA A 22 -7.77 -2.14 -9.12
CA ALA A 22 -8.38 -2.78 -10.28
C ALA A 22 -7.58 -2.55 -11.57
N ALA A 23 -6.97 -1.38 -11.74
CA ALA A 23 -6.10 -1.08 -12.87
C ALA A 23 -4.80 -1.90 -12.80
N ALA A 24 -4.21 -2.05 -11.61
CA ALA A 24 -3.04 -2.89 -11.39
C ALA A 24 -3.34 -4.36 -11.68
N ASP A 25 -4.48 -4.88 -11.21
CA ASP A 25 -4.91 -6.27 -11.47
C ASP A 25 -5.01 -6.56 -12.97
N LYS A 26 -5.63 -5.66 -13.75
CA LYS A 26 -5.70 -5.80 -15.22
C LYS A 26 -4.33 -5.81 -15.89
N LYS A 27 -3.38 -5.00 -15.40
CA LYS A 27 -2.00 -5.00 -15.91
C LYS A 27 -1.30 -6.33 -15.62
N VAL A 28 -1.43 -6.86 -14.40
CA VAL A 28 -0.86 -8.16 -14.01
C VAL A 28 -1.49 -9.29 -14.82
N GLU A 29 -2.80 -9.27 -15.02
CA GLU A 29 -3.49 -10.27 -15.85
C GLU A 29 -2.93 -10.31 -17.28
N LYS A 30 -2.64 -9.15 -17.87
CA LYS A 30 -2.01 -9.05 -19.19
C LYS A 30 -0.60 -9.66 -19.20
N VAL A 31 0.20 -9.41 -18.16
CA VAL A 31 1.54 -10.00 -18.00
C VAL A 31 1.44 -11.53 -17.90
N MET A 32 0.54 -12.05 -17.06
CA MET A 32 0.30 -13.49 -16.91
C MET A 32 -0.18 -14.13 -18.22
N LYS A 33 -1.04 -13.45 -18.98
CA LYS A 33 -1.50 -13.92 -20.29
C LYS A 33 -0.37 -14.02 -21.31
N ASN A 34 0.56 -13.06 -21.31
CA ASN A 34 1.74 -13.11 -22.17
C ASN A 34 2.69 -14.25 -21.77
N PHE A 35 2.89 -14.46 -20.47
CA PHE A 35 3.68 -15.58 -19.95
C PHE A 35 3.07 -16.94 -20.34
N ASN A 36 1.75 -17.11 -20.14
CA ASN A 36 1.04 -18.35 -20.51
C ASN A 36 1.07 -18.65 -22.01
N ARG A 37 1.29 -17.62 -22.85
CA ARG A 37 1.46 -17.75 -24.30
C ARG A 37 2.91 -17.98 -24.72
N GLY A 38 3.86 -18.03 -23.78
CA GLY A 38 5.29 -18.15 -24.05
C GLY A 38 5.92 -16.89 -24.66
N LEU A 39 5.28 -15.72 -24.54
CA LEU A 39 5.78 -14.47 -25.12
C LEU A 39 6.84 -13.78 -24.26
N ILE A 40 6.90 -14.12 -22.97
CA ILE A 40 7.87 -13.59 -22.00
C ILE A 40 8.38 -14.72 -21.11
N SER A 41 9.59 -14.55 -20.59
CA SER A 41 10.20 -15.43 -19.60
C SER A 41 9.57 -15.27 -18.21
N ASP A 42 9.84 -16.23 -17.31
CA ASP A 42 9.40 -16.13 -15.90
C ASP A 42 10.06 -14.95 -15.18
N GLU A 43 11.31 -14.63 -15.54
CA GLU A 43 12.04 -13.49 -14.97
C GLU A 43 11.41 -12.15 -15.37
N GLU A 44 11.03 -12.00 -16.64
CA GLU A 44 10.30 -10.81 -17.13
C GLU A 44 8.91 -10.72 -16.51
N ARG A 45 8.20 -11.84 -16.38
CA ARG A 45 6.90 -11.90 -15.68
C ARG A 45 7.04 -11.42 -14.23
N TYR A 46 8.03 -11.94 -13.50
CA TYR A 46 8.33 -11.55 -12.12
C TYR A 46 8.61 -10.04 -12.01
N LYS A 47 9.56 -9.54 -12.82
CA LYS A 47 9.97 -8.13 -12.80
C LYS A 47 8.79 -7.20 -13.10
N ASN A 48 8.04 -7.49 -14.16
CA ASN A 48 6.87 -6.69 -14.55
C ASN A 48 5.79 -6.69 -13.45
N THR A 49 5.55 -7.84 -12.81
CA THR A 49 4.56 -7.95 -11.72
C THR A 49 4.97 -7.11 -10.52
N VAL A 50 6.25 -7.16 -10.13
CA VAL A 50 6.80 -6.34 -9.04
C VAL A 50 6.68 -4.84 -9.38
N GLU A 51 7.08 -4.43 -10.57
CA GLU A 51 7.01 -3.01 -11.00
C GLU A 51 5.57 -2.48 -10.99
N ILE A 52 4.60 -3.26 -11.48
CA ILE A 52 3.18 -2.87 -11.48
C ILE A 52 2.69 -2.62 -10.05
N TRP A 53 3.03 -3.49 -9.11
CA TRP A 53 2.59 -3.35 -7.72
C TRP A 53 3.35 -2.25 -6.96
N GLN A 54 4.62 -2.02 -7.27
CA GLN A 54 5.36 -0.87 -6.74
C GLN A 54 4.71 0.45 -7.19
N ALA A 55 4.43 0.58 -8.49
CA ALA A 55 3.76 1.74 -9.05
C ALA A 55 2.38 1.96 -8.42
N ALA A 56 1.58 0.90 -8.29
CA ALA A 56 0.26 0.99 -7.64
C ALA A 56 0.35 1.43 -6.17
N THR A 57 1.36 0.95 -5.43
CA THR A 57 1.59 1.35 -4.03
C THR A 57 1.92 2.84 -3.93
N GLU A 58 2.72 3.35 -4.85
CA GLU A 58 3.06 4.77 -4.94
C GLU A 58 1.86 5.62 -5.34
N GLU A 59 1.07 5.17 -6.31
CA GLU A 59 -0.17 5.83 -6.76
C GLU A 59 -1.18 5.97 -5.61
N VAL A 60 -1.42 4.90 -4.84
CA VAL A 60 -2.29 4.94 -3.64
C VAL A 60 -1.73 5.88 -2.58
N SER A 61 -0.42 5.90 -2.40
CA SER A 61 0.26 6.78 -1.44
C SER A 61 0.10 8.26 -1.83
N ASN A 62 0.20 8.56 -3.11
CA ASN A 62 0.04 9.91 -3.65
C ASN A 62 -1.42 10.36 -3.59
N ALA A 63 -2.37 9.47 -3.89
CA ALA A 63 -3.80 9.69 -3.71
C ALA A 63 -4.15 10.02 -2.25
N LEU A 64 -3.64 9.23 -1.30
CA LEU A 64 -3.81 9.48 0.13
C LEU A 64 -3.25 10.84 0.55
N SER A 65 -2.01 11.15 0.16
CA SER A 65 -1.35 12.42 0.50
C SER A 65 -2.12 13.62 -0.06
N THR A 66 -2.53 13.54 -1.32
CA THR A 66 -3.33 14.58 -1.99
C THR A 66 -4.70 14.75 -1.33
N ASN A 67 -5.37 13.66 -1.01
CA ASN A 67 -6.68 13.69 -0.35
C ASN A 67 -6.60 14.36 1.03
N LEU A 68 -5.59 14.00 1.85
CA LEU A 68 -5.36 14.61 3.16
C LEU A 68 -5.03 16.11 3.04
N LYS A 69 -4.18 16.50 2.10
CA LYS A 69 -3.77 17.89 1.86
C LYS A 69 -4.91 18.78 1.34
N THR A 70 -5.73 18.27 0.44
CA THR A 70 -6.75 19.10 -0.23
C THR A 70 -8.05 19.15 0.57
N HIS A 71 -8.46 18.02 1.16
CA HIS A 71 -9.80 17.88 1.76
C HIS A 71 -9.79 17.76 3.29
N HIS A 72 -8.65 17.39 3.89
CA HIS A 72 -8.59 17.04 5.32
C HIS A 72 -7.40 17.66 6.07
N GLN A 73 -7.09 18.93 5.80
CA GLN A 73 -5.98 19.66 6.44
C GLN A 73 -6.08 19.73 7.98
N ARG A 74 -7.29 19.66 8.52
CA ARG A 74 -7.56 19.66 9.97
C ARG A 74 -7.59 18.25 10.58
N ASN A 75 -7.31 17.22 9.80
CA ASN A 75 -7.27 15.85 10.30
C ASN A 75 -6.13 15.71 11.33
N PRO A 76 -6.40 15.20 12.54
CA PRO A 76 -5.39 15.05 13.58
C PRO A 76 -4.15 14.26 13.15
N ILE A 77 -4.31 13.17 12.40
CA ILE A 77 -3.21 12.34 11.90
C ILE A 77 -2.36 13.13 10.90
N TYR A 78 -3.01 13.84 9.97
CA TYR A 78 -2.30 14.69 9.01
C TYR A 78 -1.56 15.83 9.71
N MET A 79 -2.21 16.54 10.64
CA MET A 79 -1.61 17.63 11.40
C MET A 79 -0.40 17.17 12.22
N MET A 80 -0.45 16.00 12.86
CA MET A 80 0.69 15.48 13.63
C MET A 80 1.88 15.14 12.74
N SER A 81 1.63 14.68 11.50
CA SER A 81 2.69 14.36 10.55
C SER A 81 3.29 15.60 9.87
N ASP A 82 2.44 16.54 9.43
CA ASP A 82 2.86 17.77 8.78
C ASP A 82 3.62 18.71 9.73
N SER A 83 3.20 18.78 11.00
CA SER A 83 3.89 19.55 12.04
C SER A 83 5.18 18.90 12.54
N GLY A 84 5.51 17.67 12.11
CA GLY A 84 6.66 16.91 12.58
C GLY A 84 6.57 16.46 14.04
N ALA A 85 5.40 16.62 14.69
CA ALA A 85 5.20 16.26 16.09
C ALA A 85 5.22 14.74 16.31
N ARG A 86 4.53 13.96 15.45
CA ARG A 86 4.48 12.49 15.51
C ARG A 86 3.84 11.91 14.25
N GLY A 87 4.34 10.77 13.77
CA GLY A 87 3.76 10.10 12.59
C GLY A 87 4.48 10.49 11.31
N SER A 88 5.23 9.59 10.70
CA SER A 88 5.76 9.84 9.35
C SER A 88 4.68 9.61 8.30
N MET A 89 4.82 10.23 7.12
CA MET A 89 3.93 9.95 5.99
C MET A 89 3.90 8.44 5.67
N ASP A 90 5.02 7.73 5.87
CA ASP A 90 5.08 6.28 5.69
C ASP A 90 4.25 5.50 6.73
N GLN A 91 4.12 6.01 7.95
CA GLN A 91 3.21 5.43 8.95
C GLN A 91 1.75 5.71 8.59
N ILE A 92 1.43 6.89 8.07
CA ILE A 92 0.07 7.22 7.58
C ILE A 92 -0.31 6.30 6.41
N LYS A 93 0.62 6.07 5.47
CA LYS A 93 0.42 5.12 4.35
C LYS A 93 0.07 3.72 4.85
N GLN A 94 0.69 3.24 5.93
CA GLN A 94 0.36 1.93 6.50
C GLN A 94 -1.01 1.90 7.19
N LEU A 95 -1.45 3.03 7.77
CA LEU A 95 -2.75 3.13 8.43
C LEU A 95 -3.92 3.18 7.44
N ALA A 96 -3.79 3.94 6.34
CA ALA A 96 -4.91 4.27 5.47
C ALA A 96 -4.66 4.07 3.96
N GLY A 97 -3.43 3.83 3.53
CA GLY A 97 -3.07 3.53 2.14
C GLY A 97 -3.12 2.03 1.85
N MET A 98 -2.01 1.48 1.37
CA MET A 98 -1.76 0.04 1.28
C MET A 98 -0.34 -0.25 1.77
N ARG A 99 -0.10 -1.45 2.31
CA ARG A 99 1.22 -1.82 2.83
C ARG A 99 2.22 -2.15 1.72
N GLY A 100 1.75 -2.63 0.57
CA GLY A 100 2.59 -2.86 -0.61
C GLY A 100 3.31 -4.21 -0.57
N LEU A 101 4.43 -4.28 -1.31
CA LEU A 101 5.22 -5.51 -1.45
C LEU A 101 6.11 -5.76 -0.22
N LEU A 102 6.30 -7.04 0.09
CA LEU A 102 7.17 -7.49 1.17
C LEU A 102 8.36 -8.26 0.63
N ALA A 103 9.52 -8.11 1.25
CA ALA A 103 10.65 -8.99 1.04
C ALA A 103 10.51 -10.24 1.92
N ASN A 104 10.81 -11.41 1.35
CA ASN A 104 10.92 -12.64 2.12
C ASN A 104 12.22 -12.66 2.95
N THR A 105 12.41 -13.71 3.76
CA THR A 105 13.60 -13.86 4.62
C THR A 105 14.92 -13.94 3.83
N ALA A 106 14.86 -14.38 2.57
CA ALA A 106 15.99 -14.44 1.64
C ALA A 106 16.24 -13.12 0.88
N GLY A 107 15.45 -12.07 1.12
CA GLY A 107 15.57 -10.77 0.46
C GLY A 107 14.87 -10.65 -0.91
N LYS A 108 14.19 -11.71 -1.37
CA LYS A 108 13.39 -11.67 -2.61
C LYS A 108 12.02 -11.04 -2.35
N THR A 109 11.62 -10.12 -3.20
CA THR A 109 10.29 -9.50 -3.14
C THR A 109 9.21 -10.52 -3.47
N LEU A 110 8.18 -10.59 -2.63
CA LEU A 110 7.00 -11.41 -2.87
C LEU A 110 6.12 -10.71 -3.91
N GLU A 111 5.68 -11.46 -4.92
CA GLU A 111 4.89 -10.94 -6.03
C GLU A 111 3.44 -10.62 -5.67
N MET A 112 2.99 -11.08 -4.50
CA MET A 112 1.68 -10.78 -3.94
C MET A 112 1.81 -9.63 -2.94
N PRO A 113 1.24 -8.44 -3.24
CA PRO A 113 1.25 -7.32 -2.30
C PRO A 113 0.24 -7.55 -1.17
N ILE A 114 0.45 -6.83 -0.07
CA ILE A 114 -0.60 -6.59 0.92
C ILE A 114 -1.39 -5.36 0.49
N ARG A 115 -2.65 -5.58 0.11
CA ARG A 115 -3.58 -4.55 -0.37
C ARG A 115 -4.27 -3.84 0.79
N ALA A 116 -4.50 -4.58 1.87
CA ALA A 116 -5.12 -4.07 3.07
C ALA A 116 -4.26 -3.02 3.78
N ASN A 117 -4.92 -2.16 4.52
CA ASN A 117 -4.32 -1.30 5.54
C ASN A 117 -4.82 -1.66 6.94
N TYR A 118 -4.26 -1.04 7.98
CA TYR A 118 -4.65 -1.33 9.36
C TYR A 118 -6.11 -0.94 9.67
N ARG A 119 -6.69 0.00 8.93
CA ARG A 119 -8.10 0.38 9.10
C ARG A 119 -9.07 -0.65 8.54
N GLU A 120 -8.76 -1.23 7.38
CA GLU A 120 -9.57 -2.27 6.73
C GLU A 120 -9.42 -3.62 7.42
N GLY A 121 -8.27 -3.86 8.06
CA GLY A 121 -7.90 -5.15 8.59
C GLY A 121 -7.25 -6.04 7.53
N LEU A 122 -6.29 -6.87 7.96
CA LEU A 122 -5.55 -7.78 7.09
C LEU A 122 -6.33 -9.09 6.90
N ASN A 123 -6.41 -9.60 5.68
CA ASN A 123 -6.88 -10.97 5.47
C ASN A 123 -5.88 -11.97 6.09
N ILE A 124 -6.33 -13.18 6.43
CA ILE A 124 -5.53 -14.26 7.06
C ILE A 124 -4.22 -14.50 6.28
N LEU A 125 -4.28 -14.53 4.95
CA LEU A 125 -3.09 -14.71 4.11
C LEU A 125 -2.11 -13.53 4.21
N GLU A 126 -2.62 -12.30 4.16
CA GLU A 126 -1.80 -11.09 4.28
C GLU A 126 -1.18 -10.97 5.68
N TYR A 127 -1.95 -11.31 6.72
CA TYR A 127 -1.49 -11.35 8.10
C TYR A 127 -0.35 -12.37 8.26
N PHE A 128 -0.52 -13.59 7.73
CA PHE A 128 0.50 -14.64 7.78
C PHE A 128 1.79 -14.20 7.07
N ILE A 129 1.69 -13.58 5.88
CA ILE A 129 2.85 -13.07 5.15
C ILE A 129 3.54 -11.94 5.95
N SER A 130 2.76 -11.05 6.57
CA SER A 130 3.31 -9.94 7.37
C SER A 130 4.12 -10.41 8.58
N SER A 131 3.69 -11.51 9.23
CA SER A 131 4.35 -12.05 10.42
C SER A 131 5.79 -12.51 10.17
N ARG A 132 6.05 -13.06 8.97
CA ARG A 132 7.40 -13.51 8.56
C ARG A 132 8.32 -12.36 8.22
N GLY A 133 7.78 -11.24 7.74
CA GLY A 133 8.56 -10.02 7.47
C GLY A 133 8.94 -9.26 8.74
N ALA A 134 8.07 -9.24 9.76
CA ALA A 134 8.29 -8.48 11.00
C ALA A 134 9.41 -9.03 11.89
N ARG A 135 9.74 -10.33 11.79
CA ARG A 135 10.73 -11.00 12.65
C ARG A 135 12.21 -10.64 12.33
N LYS A 136 12.46 -9.85 11.28
CA LYS A 136 13.81 -9.45 10.85
C LYS A 136 14.22 -8.05 11.38
N GLY A 137 13.30 -7.31 11.99
CA GLY A 137 13.54 -6.00 12.60
C GLY A 137 14.04 -6.09 14.04
#